data_AF-A0A432GD91-F1
#
_entry.id   AF-A0A432GD91-F1
#
_cell.length_a   1.000
_cell.length_b   1.000
_cell.length_c   1.000
_cell.angle_alpha   90.00
_cell.angle_beta   90.00
_cell.angle_gamma   90.00
#
_symmetry.space_group_name_H-M   'P 1'
#
loop_
_entity.id
_entity.type
_entity.pdbx_description
1 polymer ?
#
loop_
_entity_poly.entity_id
_entity_poly.type
_entity_poly.pdbx_seq_one_letter_code
_entity_poly.pdbx_strand_id
1 'polypeptide(L)'
;MTDKCGIRTFYHLILSYKRNLVAEKDTVLKNSDNKVAYELNYENNLDKAIADDSDRALIKRILELLEDAKAEEIVLIDAQHRSSLADYLLICEGRSQLHCRGIAENVEHNLKREGEASLGIEGEREGNWVLLDYGNIILHVFHPEIRKYYRLEELYEQVPGQNCTKISMTSE
;
A
#
# COMPACT_ATOMS: atom_id res chain seq x y z
N MET A 1 22.75 7.05 7.49
CA MET A 1 22.13 5.88 8.17
C MET A 1 20.67 5.94 7.79
N THR A 2 20.25 5.10 6.84
CA THR A 2 18.85 5.03 6.41
C THR A 2 17.97 4.71 7.61
N ASP A 3 16.81 5.33 7.72
CA ASP A 3 15.94 5.23 8.89
C ASP A 3 15.28 3.84 8.97
N LYS A 4 16.08 2.85 9.38
CA LYS A 4 15.73 1.42 9.41
C LYS A 4 14.65 1.12 10.45
N CYS A 5 14.32 2.06 11.33
CA CYS A 5 13.33 1.84 12.39
C CYS A 5 11.91 1.75 11.83
N GLY A 6 11.52 2.71 10.98
CA GLY A 6 10.18 2.77 10.39
C GLY A 6 9.88 1.59 9.46
N ILE A 7 10.76 1.32 8.48
CA ILE A 7 10.60 0.18 7.56
C ILE A 7 10.60 -1.15 8.32
N ARG A 8 11.41 -1.28 9.37
CA ARG A 8 11.42 -2.49 10.21
C ARG A 8 10.10 -2.67 10.95
N THR A 9 9.53 -1.61 11.50
CA THR A 9 8.22 -1.66 12.17
C THR A 9 7.12 -2.02 11.18
N PHE A 10 7.10 -1.41 9.99
CA PHE A 10 6.20 -1.79 8.91
C PHE A 10 6.38 -3.26 8.52
N TYR A 11 7.62 -3.71 8.30
CA TYR A 11 7.90 -5.10 7.96
C TYR A 11 7.47 -6.07 9.07
N HIS A 12 7.67 -5.72 10.35
CA HIS A 12 7.19 -6.51 11.48
C HIS A 12 5.67 -6.49 11.61
N LEU A 13 5.01 -5.38 11.30
CA LEU A 13 3.56 -5.29 11.26
C LEU A 13 3.00 -6.25 10.21
N ILE A 14 3.56 -6.22 9.01
CA ILE A 14 3.17 -7.11 7.91
C ILE A 14 3.55 -8.58 8.19
N LEU A 15 4.67 -8.84 8.86
CA LEU A 15 5.02 -10.20 9.30
C LEU A 15 4.12 -10.69 10.45
N SER A 16 3.75 -9.81 11.38
CA SER A 16 2.78 -10.09 12.44
C SER A 16 1.41 -10.41 11.83
N TYR A 17 1.02 -9.66 10.80
CA TYR A 17 -0.13 -9.94 9.94
C TYR A 17 -0.05 -11.36 9.36
N LYS A 18 1.08 -11.74 8.73
CA LYS A 18 1.30 -13.11 8.21
C LYS A 18 1.23 -14.17 9.31
N ARG A 19 1.74 -13.88 10.52
CA ARG A 19 1.76 -14.84 11.65
C ARG A 19 0.39 -15.08 12.25
N ASN A 20 -0.44 -14.05 12.38
CA ASN A 20 -1.83 -14.17 12.86
C ASN A 20 -2.72 -14.95 11.87
N LEU A 21 -2.37 -14.98 10.58
CA LEU A 21 -3.09 -15.74 9.55
C LEU A 21 -2.78 -17.25 9.56
N VAL A 22 -1.60 -17.66 10.01
CA VAL A 22 -1.23 -19.09 10.11
C VAL A 22 -1.91 -19.75 11.31
N ALA A 23 -2.20 -18.99 12.38
CA ALA A 23 -2.87 -19.51 13.57
C ALA A 23 -4.37 -19.84 13.35
N GLU A 24 -5.00 -19.31 12.32
CA GLU A 24 -6.41 -19.59 11.96
C GLU A 24 -6.56 -20.73 10.91
N LYS A 25 -5.46 -21.28 10.38
CA LYS A 25 -5.49 -22.12 9.16
C LYS A 25 -5.28 -23.62 9.34
N ASP A 26 -5.31 -24.15 10.57
CA ASP A 26 -5.24 -25.60 10.76
C ASP A 26 -6.56 -26.36 10.46
N THR A 27 -7.65 -25.68 10.10
CA THR A 27 -8.94 -26.38 9.87
C THR A 27 -9.42 -26.41 8.43
N VAL A 28 -8.93 -25.57 7.51
CA VAL A 28 -9.48 -25.59 6.15
C VAL A 28 -8.40 -25.24 5.13
N LEU A 29 -8.13 -26.22 4.25
CA LEU A 29 -7.99 -26.12 2.79
C LEU A 29 -6.89 -27.08 2.27
N LYS A 30 -7.27 -28.34 2.06
CA LYS A 30 -6.91 -29.01 0.80
C LYS A 30 -7.95 -28.55 -0.22
N ASN A 31 -7.51 -27.90 -1.29
CA ASN A 31 -8.05 -28.04 -2.65
C ASN A 31 -7.07 -27.39 -3.62
N SER A 32 -6.58 -28.22 -4.53
CA SER A 32 -5.39 -28.06 -5.38
C SER A 32 -5.57 -27.15 -6.59
N ASP A 33 -6.74 -26.53 -6.77
CA ASP A 33 -7.11 -25.97 -8.06
C ASP A 33 -7.79 -24.62 -7.86
N ASN A 34 -7.01 -23.55 -7.65
CA ASN A 34 -7.48 -22.19 -7.95
C ASN A 34 -6.29 -21.22 -8.11
N LYS A 35 -5.76 -21.19 -9.32
CA LYS A 35 -4.86 -20.15 -9.81
C LYS A 35 -5.75 -19.05 -10.42
N VAL A 36 -6.23 -18.12 -9.62
CA VAL A 36 -7.02 -16.98 -10.13
C VAL A 36 -6.11 -15.76 -10.20
N ALA A 37 -5.56 -15.54 -11.40
CA ALA A 37 -5.00 -14.26 -11.79
C ALA A 37 -6.17 -13.27 -11.88
N TYR A 38 -6.19 -12.24 -11.04
CA TYR A 38 -7.15 -11.15 -11.14
C TYR A 38 -6.54 -10.03 -11.98
N GLU A 39 -6.73 -10.13 -13.30
CA GLU A 39 -6.72 -8.97 -14.21
C GLU A 39 -8.11 -8.32 -14.11
N LEU A 40 -8.30 -7.19 -13.42
CA LEU A 40 -9.61 -6.52 -13.40
C LEU A 40 -9.57 -4.98 -13.28
N ASN A 41 -10.26 -4.36 -14.24
CA ASN A 41 -10.95 -3.06 -14.27
C ASN A 41 -11.07 -2.28 -12.94
N TYR A 42 -10.55 -1.05 -12.97
CA TYR A 42 -10.32 -0.08 -11.88
C TYR A 42 -11.58 0.40 -11.12
N GLU A 43 -12.67 0.71 -11.82
CA GLU A 43 -13.83 1.42 -11.23
C GLU A 43 -14.77 0.51 -10.41
N ASN A 44 -14.98 -0.75 -10.83
CA ASN A 44 -16.05 -1.59 -10.28
C ASN A 44 -15.67 -2.40 -9.02
N ASN A 45 -14.41 -2.38 -8.60
CA ASN A 45 -13.91 -3.17 -7.47
C ASN A 45 -13.71 -2.32 -6.19
N LEU A 46 -13.31 -1.06 -6.34
CA LEU A 46 -13.05 -0.18 -5.20
C LEU A 46 -14.31 0.11 -4.37
N ASP A 47 -15.44 0.32 -5.04
CA ASP A 47 -16.74 0.57 -4.39
C ASP A 47 -17.26 -0.63 -3.58
N LYS A 48 -16.75 -1.84 -3.84
CA LYS A 48 -17.09 -3.05 -3.09
C LYS A 48 -16.07 -3.41 -2.01
N ALA A 49 -14.82 -2.95 -2.19
CA ALA A 49 -13.71 -3.25 -1.30
C ALA A 49 -13.63 -2.27 -0.11
N ILE A 50 -14.08 -1.02 -0.29
CA ILE A 50 -14.00 0.02 0.73
C ILE A 50 -15.38 0.32 1.28
N ALA A 51 -15.59 0.04 2.57
CA ALA A 51 -16.91 0.18 3.22
C ALA A 51 -17.27 1.64 3.51
N ASP A 52 -16.30 2.47 3.87
CA ASP A 52 -16.51 3.87 4.22
C ASP A 52 -16.37 4.79 2.98
N ASP A 53 -17.33 5.70 2.79
CA ASP A 53 -17.36 6.59 1.63
C ASP A 53 -16.24 7.64 1.67
N SER A 54 -15.81 8.08 2.87
CA SER A 54 -14.73 9.06 3.05
C SER A 54 -13.38 8.44 2.70
N ASP A 55 -13.07 7.27 3.26
CA ASP A 55 -11.84 6.55 2.95
C ASP A 55 -11.76 6.22 1.46
N ARG A 56 -12.89 5.88 0.84
CA ARG A 56 -12.96 5.59 -0.59
C ARG A 56 -12.64 6.81 -1.44
N ALA A 57 -13.21 7.96 -1.11
CA ALA A 57 -12.95 9.21 -1.82
C ALA A 57 -11.46 9.59 -1.70
N LEU A 58 -10.89 9.46 -0.51
CA LEU A 58 -9.48 9.76 -0.26
C LEU A 58 -8.55 8.80 -1.01
N ILE A 59 -8.84 7.50 -1.00
CA ILE A 59 -8.05 6.51 -1.77
C ILE A 59 -8.12 6.80 -3.27
N LYS A 60 -9.32 7.07 -3.83
CA LYS A 60 -9.45 7.44 -5.25
C LYS A 60 -8.58 8.65 -5.57
N ARG A 61 -8.62 9.67 -4.71
CA ARG A 61 -7.83 10.89 -4.88
C ARG A 61 -6.33 10.64 -4.81
N ILE A 62 -5.87 9.84 -3.84
CA ILE A 62 -4.46 9.45 -3.75
C ILE A 62 -4.02 8.72 -5.03
N LEU A 63 -4.83 7.78 -5.52
CA LEU A 63 -4.50 7.02 -6.72
C LEU A 63 -4.39 7.90 -7.97
N GLU A 64 -5.29 8.87 -8.15
CA GLU A 64 -5.19 9.88 -9.23
C GLU A 64 -3.88 10.65 -9.15
N LEU A 65 -3.50 11.12 -7.95
CA LEU A 65 -2.26 11.87 -7.74
C LEU A 65 -1.00 11.00 -7.97
N LEU A 66 -1.07 9.71 -7.66
CA LEU A 66 -0.01 8.75 -7.95
C LEU A 66 0.14 8.50 -9.46
N GLU A 67 -0.98 8.45 -10.20
CA GLU A 67 -0.99 8.30 -11.65
C GLU A 67 -0.41 9.54 -12.36
N ASP A 68 -0.82 10.73 -11.91
CA ASP A 68 -0.30 12.01 -12.39
C ASP A 68 1.22 12.10 -12.16
N ALA A 69 1.68 11.61 -11.00
CA ALA A 69 3.09 11.55 -10.64
C ALA A 69 3.85 10.38 -11.31
N LYS A 70 3.19 9.52 -12.10
CA LYS A 70 3.79 8.34 -12.75
C LYS A 70 4.46 7.38 -11.76
N ALA A 71 3.82 7.15 -10.62
CA ALA A 71 4.21 6.10 -9.69
C ALA A 71 3.96 4.72 -10.30
N GLU A 72 4.82 3.75 -9.95
CA GLU A 72 4.80 2.38 -10.50
C GLU A 72 4.37 1.38 -9.42
N GLU A 73 3.97 0.16 -9.82
CA GLU A 73 3.63 -0.96 -8.92
C GLU A 73 2.75 -0.56 -7.71
N ILE A 74 1.65 0.13 -8.00
CA ILE A 74 0.67 0.57 -7.01
C ILE A 74 -0.12 -0.64 -6.49
N VAL A 75 -0.20 -0.80 -5.18
CA VAL A 75 -0.91 -1.89 -4.51
C VAL A 75 -1.74 -1.33 -3.38
N LEU A 76 -3.02 -1.70 -3.34
CA LEU A 76 -3.92 -1.40 -2.23
C LEU A 76 -4.15 -2.69 -1.42
N ILE A 77 -3.95 -2.59 -0.12
CA ILE A 77 -4.14 -3.69 0.83
C ILE A 77 -5.21 -3.28 1.85
N ASP A 78 -6.20 -4.14 2.04
CA ASP A 78 -7.20 -4.05 3.12
C ASP A 78 -6.63 -4.64 4.43
N ALA A 79 -6.57 -3.82 5.48
CA ALA A 79 -5.99 -4.14 6.77
C ALA A 79 -6.97 -4.02 7.97
N GLN A 80 -8.23 -3.61 7.75
CA GLN A 80 -9.24 -3.27 8.77
C GLN A 80 -9.36 -4.27 9.93
N HIS A 81 -9.22 -5.57 9.64
CA HIS A 81 -9.47 -6.64 10.60
C HIS A 81 -8.20 -7.20 11.25
N ARG A 82 -7.03 -6.63 10.94
CA ARG A 82 -5.74 -7.31 11.19
C ARG A 82 -4.66 -6.38 11.75
N SER A 83 -4.80 -5.07 11.56
CA SER A 83 -3.91 -4.06 12.12
C SER A 83 -4.74 -2.97 12.78
N SER A 84 -4.36 -2.57 13.99
CA SER A 84 -4.93 -1.38 14.64
C SER A 84 -4.26 -0.07 14.19
N LEU A 85 -3.29 -0.15 13.28
CA LEU A 85 -2.53 1.02 12.84
C LEU A 85 -3.26 1.79 11.72
N ALA A 86 -3.87 1.07 10.78
CA ALA A 86 -4.58 1.63 9.64
C ALA A 86 -5.50 0.58 9.02
N ASP A 87 -6.57 1.06 8.39
CA ASP A 87 -7.57 0.27 7.70
C ASP A 87 -7.13 -0.10 6.27
N TYR A 88 -6.37 0.79 5.63
CA TYR A 88 -5.89 0.61 4.27
C TYR A 88 -4.41 0.97 4.14
N LEU A 89 -3.67 0.15 3.39
CA LEU A 89 -2.28 0.41 3.05
C LEU A 89 -2.14 0.56 1.54
N LEU A 90 -1.63 1.71 1.11
CA LEU A 90 -1.22 1.95 -0.27
C LEU A 90 0.30 1.85 -0.36
N ILE A 91 0.77 1.12 -1.36
CA ILE A 91 2.20 0.92 -1.61
C ILE A 91 2.46 1.22 -3.07
N CYS A 92 3.42 2.09 -3.37
CA CYS A 92 3.87 2.37 -4.74
C CYS A 92 5.39 2.47 -4.82
N GLU A 93 5.89 2.51 -6.05
CA GLU A 93 7.31 2.59 -6.39
C GLU A 93 7.64 3.89 -7.13
N GLY A 94 8.76 4.50 -6.75
CA GLY A 94 9.35 5.62 -7.48
C GLY A 94 10.68 5.23 -8.10
N ARG A 95 10.80 5.42 -9.43
CA ARG A 95 12.01 5.20 -10.25
C ARG A 95 13.36 5.75 -9.72
N SER A 96 13.35 6.74 -8.84
CA SER A 96 14.56 7.29 -8.19
C SER A 96 14.21 7.94 -6.86
N GLN A 97 15.22 8.22 -6.02
CA GLN A 97 14.99 8.91 -4.75
C GLN A 97 14.29 10.26 -4.93
N LEU A 98 14.71 11.05 -5.92
CA LEU A 98 14.06 12.33 -6.22
C LEU A 98 12.61 12.13 -6.67
N HIS A 99 12.34 11.09 -7.46
CA HIS A 99 11.00 10.75 -7.89
C HIS A 99 10.11 10.34 -6.70
N CYS A 100 10.63 9.55 -5.76
CA CYS A 100 9.89 9.18 -4.55
C CYS A 100 9.49 10.42 -3.73
N ARG A 101 10.41 11.39 -3.59
CA ARG A 101 10.11 12.66 -2.92
C ARG A 101 9.06 13.46 -3.67
N GLY A 102 9.23 13.62 -4.98
CA GLY A 102 8.27 14.35 -5.81
C GLY A 102 6.87 13.74 -5.77
N ILE A 103 6.76 12.40 -5.74
CA ILE A 103 5.48 11.71 -5.56
C ILE A 103 4.87 12.10 -4.21
N ALA A 104 5.63 11.96 -3.11
CA ALA A 104 5.12 12.25 -1.77
C ALA A 104 4.75 13.73 -1.59
N GLU A 105 5.60 14.65 -2.04
CA GLU A 105 5.36 16.09 -2.03
C GLU A 105 4.12 16.45 -2.86
N ASN A 106 3.94 15.84 -4.03
CA ASN A 106 2.76 16.07 -4.88
C ASN A 106 1.48 15.61 -4.19
N VAL A 107 1.47 14.41 -3.61
CA VAL A 107 0.31 13.86 -2.90
C VAL A 107 -0.04 14.75 -1.70
N GLU A 108 0.93 15.03 -0.83
CA GLU A 108 0.72 15.87 0.35
C GLU A 108 0.27 17.29 -0.03
N HIS A 109 0.91 17.92 -1.01
CA HIS A 109 0.57 19.29 -1.39
C HIS A 109 -0.87 19.42 -1.88
N ASN A 110 -1.34 18.49 -2.72
CA ASN A 110 -2.69 18.55 -3.28
C ASN A 110 -3.74 18.20 -2.23
N LEU A 111 -3.54 17.12 -1.46
CA LEU A 111 -4.49 16.72 -0.42
C LEU A 111 -4.62 17.77 0.69
N LYS A 112 -3.50 18.38 1.11
CA LYS A 112 -3.53 19.47 2.08
C LYS A 112 -4.31 20.68 1.61
N ARG A 113 -4.29 20.99 0.30
CA ARG A 113 -5.11 22.07 -0.29
C ARG A 113 -6.59 21.72 -0.34
N GLU A 114 -6.91 20.44 -0.39
CA GLU A 114 -8.28 19.90 -0.37
C GLU A 114 -8.82 19.73 1.07
N GLY A 115 -7.98 19.94 2.09
CA GLY A 115 -8.34 19.85 3.50
C GLY A 115 -7.88 18.56 4.19
N GLU A 116 -7.28 17.64 3.45
CA GLU A 116 -6.81 16.33 3.90
C GLU A 116 -5.30 16.35 4.14
N ALA A 117 -4.86 16.99 5.23
CA ALA A 117 -3.44 17.02 5.58
C ALA A 117 -3.00 15.69 6.22
N SER A 118 -1.80 15.20 5.88
CA SER A 118 -1.24 14.05 6.59
C SER A 118 -0.99 14.37 8.08
N LEU A 119 -1.17 13.34 8.91
CA LEU A 119 -0.81 13.34 10.32
C LEU A 119 0.71 13.34 10.52
N GLY A 120 1.44 12.76 9.57
CA GLY A 120 2.89 12.68 9.61
C GLY A 120 3.50 12.24 8.29
N ILE A 121 4.75 12.66 8.10
CA ILE A 121 5.58 12.30 6.94
C ILE A 121 6.93 11.80 7.47
N GLU A 122 7.36 10.62 7.02
CA GLU A 122 8.67 10.05 7.36
C GLU A 122 9.49 9.75 6.10
N GLY A 123 10.82 9.88 6.19
CA GLY A 123 11.75 9.45 5.14
C GLY A 123 11.75 10.27 3.83
N GLU A 124 10.94 11.34 3.77
CA GLU A 124 10.89 12.27 2.62
C GLU A 124 12.28 12.80 2.26
N ARG A 125 13.06 13.27 3.25
CA ARG A 125 14.39 13.84 2.98
C ARG A 125 15.35 12.87 2.30
N GLU A 126 15.28 11.58 2.61
CA GLU A 126 16.11 10.55 2.00
C GLU A 126 15.55 10.09 0.65
N GLY A 127 14.22 9.98 0.51
CA GLY A 127 13.55 9.49 -0.70
C GLY A 127 13.78 8.01 -1.02
N ASN A 128 14.41 7.26 -0.12
CA ASN A 128 14.57 5.80 -0.26
C ASN A 128 13.27 5.06 0.09
N TRP A 129 12.52 5.65 1.00
CA TRP A 129 11.24 5.21 1.50
C TRP A 129 10.57 6.45 2.07
N VAL A 130 9.37 6.76 1.61
CA VAL A 130 8.56 7.85 2.15
C VAL A 130 7.26 7.27 2.66
N LEU A 131 6.88 7.65 3.87
CA LEU A 131 5.60 7.30 4.48
C LEU A 131 4.76 8.56 4.64
N LEU A 132 3.51 8.48 4.23
CA LEU A 132 2.48 9.50 4.44
C LEU A 132 1.33 8.87 5.21
N ASP A 133 1.04 9.41 6.38
CA ASP A 133 0.00 8.90 7.29
C ASP A 133 -1.25 9.79 7.24
N TYR A 134 -2.38 9.24 6.82
CA TYR A 134 -3.70 9.91 6.83
C TYR A 134 -4.66 9.29 7.86
N GLY A 135 -4.14 8.59 8.87
CA GLY A 135 -4.91 7.90 9.90
C GLY A 135 -5.37 6.53 9.41
N ASN A 136 -6.55 6.46 8.79
CA ASN A 136 -7.11 5.20 8.30
C ASN A 136 -6.35 4.66 7.08
N ILE A 137 -5.66 5.54 6.35
CA ILE A 137 -4.95 5.23 5.10
C ILE A 137 -3.47 5.60 5.27
N ILE A 138 -2.58 4.66 5.00
CA ILE A 138 -1.13 4.92 4.97
C ILE A 138 -0.58 4.66 3.58
N LEU A 139 0.08 5.65 3.00
CA LEU A 139 0.77 5.55 1.72
C LEU A 139 2.28 5.36 1.95
N HIS A 140 2.84 4.31 1.34
CA HIS A 140 4.26 4.04 1.31
C HIS A 140 4.78 4.19 -0.13
N VAL A 141 5.75 5.08 -0.31
CA VAL A 141 6.48 5.26 -1.57
C VAL A 141 7.86 4.66 -1.42
N PHE A 142 8.16 3.58 -2.16
CA PHE A 142 9.44 2.89 -2.06
C PHE A 142 10.34 3.15 -3.26
N HIS A 143 11.63 3.25 -3.00
CA HIS A 143 12.63 3.05 -4.04
C HIS A 143 12.72 1.56 -4.41
N PRO A 144 12.84 1.20 -5.71
CA PRO A 144 12.91 -0.18 -6.20
C PRO A 144 13.86 -1.09 -5.40
N GLU A 145 15.04 -0.56 -5.06
CA GLU A 145 16.06 -1.32 -4.33
C GLU A 145 15.65 -1.67 -2.90
N ILE A 146 14.96 -0.75 -2.21
CA ILE A 146 14.48 -0.95 -0.84
C ILE A 146 13.32 -1.94 -0.84
N ARG A 147 12.37 -1.78 -1.76
CA ARG A 147 11.23 -2.69 -1.93
C ARG A 147 11.70 -4.14 -2.11
N LYS A 148 12.68 -4.35 -2.99
CA LYS A 148 13.32 -5.65 -3.24
C LYS A 148 14.12 -6.17 -2.06
N TYR A 149 14.86 -5.31 -1.35
CA TYR A 149 15.64 -5.72 -0.18
C TYR A 149 14.77 -6.32 0.92
N TYR A 150 13.61 -5.69 1.18
CA TYR A 150 12.64 -6.18 2.14
C TYR A 150 11.66 -7.21 1.56
N ARG A 151 11.74 -7.50 0.25
CA ARG A 151 10.88 -8.48 -0.46
C ARG A 151 9.41 -8.29 -0.11
N LEU A 152 8.94 -7.05 -0.19
CA LEU A 152 7.58 -6.69 0.26
C LEU A 152 6.51 -7.48 -0.50
N GLU A 153 6.79 -7.89 -1.73
CA GLU A 153 5.96 -8.75 -2.59
C GLU A 153 5.63 -10.10 -1.93
N GLU A 154 6.64 -10.75 -1.33
CA GLU A 154 6.45 -12.06 -0.67
C GLU A 154 5.51 -11.97 0.55
N LEU A 155 5.29 -10.76 1.06
CA LEU A 155 4.47 -10.54 2.24
C LEU A 155 2.97 -10.51 1.93
N TYR A 156 2.56 -9.89 0.81
CA TYR A 156 1.14 -9.73 0.45
C TYR A 156 0.67 -10.70 -0.64
N GLU A 157 1.56 -11.29 -1.44
CA GLU A 157 1.19 -12.29 -2.46
C GLU A 157 0.88 -13.68 -1.88
N GLN A 158 1.38 -13.99 -0.66
CA GLN A 158 1.26 -15.33 -0.07
C GLN A 158 0.06 -15.52 0.86
N VAL A 159 -1.06 -14.82 0.61
CA VAL A 159 -2.24 -15.01 1.45
C VAL A 159 -3.38 -15.69 0.71
N PRO A 160 -3.53 -17.03 0.84
CA PRO A 160 -4.68 -17.74 0.29
C PRO A 160 -5.98 -17.21 0.88
N GLY A 161 -6.93 -16.81 0.02
CA GLY A 161 -8.26 -16.36 0.41
C GLY A 161 -8.40 -14.85 0.68
N GLN A 162 -7.49 -14.02 0.19
CA GLN A 162 -7.55 -12.56 0.38
C GLN A 162 -7.79 -11.78 -0.90
N ASN A 163 -8.55 -10.69 -0.76
CA ASN A 163 -8.69 -9.63 -1.76
C ASN A 163 -7.50 -8.67 -1.63
N CYS A 164 -6.30 -9.11 -2.00
CA CYS A 164 -5.23 -8.16 -2.30
C CYS A 164 -5.50 -7.62 -3.70
N THR A 165 -6.07 -6.43 -3.79
CA THR A 165 -6.32 -5.81 -5.09
C THR A 165 -5.02 -5.21 -5.58
N LYS A 166 -4.25 -6.00 -6.32
CA LYS A 166 -3.12 -5.47 -7.08
C LYS A 166 -3.68 -4.58 -8.18
N ILE A 167 -3.47 -3.28 -8.05
CA ILE A 167 -3.83 -2.31 -9.08
C ILE A 167 -2.58 -2.10 -9.95
N SER A 168 -2.32 -3.04 -10.86
CA SER A 168 -1.24 -2.87 -11.82
C SER A 168 -1.66 -1.85 -12.88
N MET A 169 -1.26 -0.60 -12.71
CA MET A 169 -1.37 0.42 -13.73
C MET A 169 -0.22 0.24 -14.73
N THR A 170 -0.41 -0.63 -15.72
CA THR A 170 0.54 -0.74 -16.83
C THR A 170 0.40 0.50 -17.71
N SER A 171 1.39 1.39 -17.66
CA SER A 171 1.57 2.38 -18.70
C SER A 171 1.96 1.63 -19.97
N GLU A 172 1.07 1.55 -20.96
CA GLU A 172 1.42 1.10 -22.32
C GLU A 172 2.45 2.04 -22.97
#